data_AF-A0ABD6GB74-F1
#
_entry.id   AF-A0ABD6GB74-F1
#
_cell.length_a   1.000
_cell.length_b   1.000
_cell.length_c   1.000
_cell.angle_alpha   90.00
_cell.angle_beta   90.00
_cell.angle_gamma   90.00
#
_symmetry.space_group_name_H-M   'P 1'
#
loop_
_entity.id
_entity.type
_entity.pdbx_description
1 polymer ?
#
loop_
_entity_poly.entity_id
_entity_poly.type
_entity_poly.pdbx_seq_one_letter_code
_entity_poly.pdbx_strand_id
1 'polypeptide(L)'
;MTKPFYWNELNTYDFASLSPDSTIAVLPIASTEQHGPHLPIATDVAIADGMLTELKRQRPDDLDFLVLPTQEIGKANEHVYGPGTLSLSADLLIAAWTAIGAKVAEAGLRKLVIVNSHGGNVDIMSIVGRELRVRHKMAVVSTQWSRFGNPEGMISDHENRYGIHGGEVETSLMLHFRPELVRMNKAENFVSKAEWMKERSDFLQPLPPHSLAWIAHDLNPAGVVGDASKGTAQKGEAICRHQVYGFIQLLRDVRDYPLSALYSPE
;
A
#
# COMPACT_ATOMS: atom_id res chain seq x y z
N MET A 1 -19.58 7.86 22.62
CA MET A 1 -19.62 8.15 21.17
C MET A 1 -18.48 7.38 20.52
N THR A 2 -18.71 6.75 19.37
CA THR A 2 -17.67 6.00 18.65
C THR A 2 -16.57 6.96 18.20
N LYS A 3 -15.29 6.61 18.39
CA LYS A 3 -14.18 7.46 17.93
C LYS A 3 -14.26 7.64 16.40
N PRO A 4 -14.09 8.86 15.86
CA PRO A 4 -14.10 9.11 14.41
C PRO A 4 -12.92 8.37 13.75
N PHE A 5 -13.17 7.68 12.64
CA PHE A 5 -12.20 6.85 11.92
C PHE A 5 -11.70 7.55 10.65
N TYR A 6 -12.60 8.20 9.92
CA TYR A 6 -12.23 8.93 8.72
C TYR A 6 -12.05 10.42 9.02
N TRP A 7 -11.10 11.03 8.32
CA TRP A 7 -10.85 12.47 8.38
C TRP A 7 -12.11 13.30 8.10
N ASN A 8 -12.93 12.86 7.14
CA ASN A 8 -14.16 13.53 6.71
C ASN A 8 -15.37 13.30 7.64
N GLU A 9 -15.22 12.52 8.72
CA GLU A 9 -16.24 12.39 9.77
C GLU A 9 -16.14 13.54 10.80
N LEU A 10 -15.05 14.32 10.79
CA LEU A 10 -14.84 15.46 11.69
C LEU A 10 -15.52 16.74 11.18
N ASN A 11 -15.99 17.56 12.12
CA ASN A 11 -16.43 18.93 11.88
C ASN A 11 -15.35 19.95 12.28
N THR A 12 -15.56 21.23 11.93
CA THR A 12 -14.62 22.33 12.16
C THR A 12 -14.11 22.43 13.59
N TYR A 13 -14.94 22.13 14.60
CA TYR A 13 -14.57 22.24 16.01
C TYR A 13 -13.81 21.02 16.53
N ASP A 14 -13.98 19.85 15.90
CA ASP A 14 -13.34 18.61 16.35
C ASP A 14 -11.81 18.68 16.18
N PHE A 15 -11.33 19.34 15.12
CA PHE A 15 -9.90 19.50 14.82
C PHE A 15 -9.12 20.19 15.94
N ALA A 16 -9.75 21.14 16.65
CA ALA A 16 -9.12 21.85 17.76
C ALA A 16 -8.86 20.96 18.99
N SER A 17 -9.51 19.78 19.06
CA SER A 17 -9.33 18.81 20.14
C SER A 17 -8.31 17.72 19.84
N LEU A 18 -7.80 17.65 18.60
CA LEU A 18 -6.82 16.65 18.20
C LEU A 18 -5.46 16.98 18.82
N SER A 19 -4.73 15.93 19.22
CA SER A 19 -3.38 16.08 19.77
C SER A 19 -2.37 16.11 18.63
N PRO A 20 -1.64 17.21 18.41
CA PRO A 20 -0.60 17.29 17.38
C PRO A 20 0.48 16.20 17.52
N ASP A 21 0.76 15.80 18.77
CA ASP A 21 1.89 14.93 19.12
C ASP A 21 1.53 13.44 19.10
N SER A 22 0.25 13.09 19.20
CA SER A 22 -0.19 11.69 19.30
C SER A 22 -1.24 11.28 18.27
N THR A 23 -1.99 12.21 17.68
CA THR A 23 -2.95 11.88 16.62
C THR A 23 -2.23 11.65 15.29
N ILE A 24 -2.48 10.51 14.66
CA ILE A 24 -1.82 10.10 13.41
C ILE A 24 -2.79 10.26 12.24
N ALA A 25 -2.38 11.00 11.22
CA ALA A 25 -3.05 10.97 9.93
C ALA A 25 -2.60 9.73 9.14
N VAL A 26 -3.52 9.03 8.48
CA VAL A 26 -3.21 7.89 7.62
C VAL A 26 -3.66 8.22 6.20
N LEU A 27 -2.72 8.32 5.26
CA LEU A 27 -2.99 8.54 3.83
C LEU A 27 -2.92 7.20 3.08
N PRO A 28 -4.06 6.59 2.73
CA PRO A 28 -4.08 5.40 1.88
C PRO A 28 -3.86 5.79 0.42
N ILE A 29 -2.91 5.12 -0.23
CA ILE A 29 -2.63 5.25 -1.65
C ILE A 29 -2.70 3.87 -2.33
N ALA A 30 -3.29 3.82 -3.52
CA ALA A 30 -3.53 2.61 -4.29
C ALA A 30 -3.21 2.85 -5.78
N SER A 31 -3.75 2.01 -6.66
CA SER A 31 -3.65 2.16 -8.10
C SER A 31 -4.85 1.53 -8.82
N THR A 32 -5.06 1.94 -10.07
CA THR A 32 -6.05 1.35 -10.98
C THR A 32 -5.31 0.80 -12.19
N GLU A 33 -5.06 -0.50 -12.20
CA GLU A 33 -4.12 -1.12 -13.15
C GLU A 33 -4.41 -2.58 -13.47
N GLN A 34 -3.98 -3.00 -14.67
CA GLN A 34 -4.06 -4.38 -15.16
C GLN A 34 -3.51 -5.39 -14.15
N HIS A 35 -4.33 -6.37 -13.76
CA HIS A 35 -3.95 -7.52 -12.93
C HIS A 35 -4.22 -8.86 -13.65
N GLY A 36 -3.72 -8.97 -14.87
CA GLY A 36 -3.87 -10.18 -15.67
C GLY A 36 -5.32 -10.49 -16.06
N PRO A 37 -5.62 -11.73 -16.44
CA PRO A 37 -6.94 -12.11 -16.96
C PRO A 37 -7.98 -12.43 -15.88
N HIS A 38 -7.54 -12.63 -14.63
CA HIS A 38 -8.36 -13.15 -13.53
C HIS A 38 -8.81 -12.10 -12.51
N LEU A 39 -8.05 -11.03 -12.31
CA LEU A 39 -8.37 -9.96 -11.36
C LEU A 39 -8.83 -8.67 -12.05
N PRO A 40 -9.66 -7.84 -11.38
CA PRO A 40 -10.10 -6.56 -11.91
C PRO A 40 -8.98 -5.51 -11.85
N ILE A 41 -9.11 -4.45 -12.65
CA ILE A 41 -8.18 -3.31 -12.60
C ILE A 41 -8.23 -2.52 -11.28
N ALA A 42 -9.23 -2.79 -10.43
CA ALA A 42 -9.42 -2.15 -9.14
C ALA A 42 -8.79 -2.94 -7.98
N THR A 43 -7.90 -3.90 -8.26
CA THR A 43 -7.33 -4.81 -7.24
C THR A 43 -6.68 -4.03 -6.09
N ASP A 44 -5.81 -3.06 -6.37
CA ASP A 44 -5.11 -2.32 -5.32
C ASP A 44 -6.06 -1.45 -4.49
N VAL A 45 -7.07 -0.86 -5.13
CA VAL A 45 -8.12 -0.08 -4.45
C VAL A 45 -8.94 -1.01 -3.53
N ALA A 46 -9.39 -2.15 -4.05
CA ALA A 46 -10.17 -3.12 -3.29
C ALA A 46 -9.37 -3.70 -2.11
N ILE A 47 -8.06 -3.93 -2.28
CA ILE A 47 -7.16 -4.34 -1.20
C ILE A 47 -7.03 -3.21 -0.18
N ALA A 48 -6.78 -1.97 -0.59
CA ALA A 48 -6.68 -0.83 0.32
C ALA A 48 -7.96 -0.68 1.17
N ASP A 49 -9.12 -0.69 0.54
CA ASP A 49 -10.42 -0.54 1.21
C ASP A 49 -10.74 -1.73 2.14
N GLY A 50 -10.39 -2.96 1.71
CA GLY A 50 -10.54 -4.16 2.52
C GLY A 50 -9.68 -4.13 3.78
N MET A 51 -8.41 -3.73 3.65
CA MET A 51 -7.50 -3.57 4.78
C MET A 51 -7.96 -2.45 5.73
N LEU A 52 -8.44 -1.32 5.21
CA LEU A 52 -8.99 -0.23 6.03
C LEU A 52 -10.28 -0.64 6.76
N THR A 53 -11.13 -1.44 6.13
CA THR A 53 -12.32 -2.01 6.77
C THR A 53 -11.94 -2.91 7.93
N GLU A 54 -10.95 -3.77 7.74
CA GLU A 54 -10.44 -4.64 8.80
C GLU A 54 -9.75 -3.83 9.91
N LEU A 55 -8.97 -2.79 9.57
CA LEU A 55 -8.38 -1.87 10.54
C LEU A 55 -9.45 -1.15 11.36
N LYS A 56 -10.56 -0.72 10.74
CA LYS A 56 -11.70 -0.11 11.46
C LYS A 56 -12.34 -1.10 12.42
N ARG A 57 -12.46 -2.37 12.03
CA ARG A 57 -13.00 -3.46 12.87
C ARG A 57 -12.10 -3.76 14.07
N GLN A 58 -10.79 -3.76 13.85
CA GLN A 58 -9.77 -4.04 14.87
C GLN A 58 -9.30 -2.77 15.61
N ARG A 59 -9.99 -1.63 15.44
CA ARG A 59 -9.51 -0.34 15.91
C ARG A 59 -9.17 -0.42 17.41
N PRO A 60 -7.92 -0.18 17.79
CA PRO A 60 -7.52 -0.21 19.19
C PRO A 60 -7.91 1.08 19.91
N ASP A 61 -8.25 0.97 21.20
CA ASP A 61 -8.66 2.11 22.02
C ASP A 61 -7.49 3.06 22.36
N ASP A 62 -6.26 2.55 22.36
CA ASP A 62 -5.03 3.27 22.72
C ASP A 62 -4.43 4.12 21.58
N LEU A 63 -5.06 4.11 20.39
CA LEU A 63 -4.61 4.89 19.24
C LEU A 63 -5.68 5.88 18.78
N ASP A 64 -5.22 7.10 18.49
CA ASP A 64 -6.01 8.12 17.81
C ASP A 64 -5.42 8.33 16.42
N PHE A 65 -6.15 7.87 15.41
CA PHE A 65 -5.78 8.07 14.01
C PHE A 65 -7.00 8.37 13.15
N LEU A 66 -6.75 9.06 12.04
CA LEU A 66 -7.76 9.47 11.07
C LEU A 66 -7.31 9.09 9.67
N VAL A 67 -8.14 8.34 8.97
CA VAL A 67 -7.90 7.89 7.60
C VAL A 67 -8.37 8.98 6.63
N LEU A 68 -7.45 9.48 5.82
CA LEU A 68 -7.74 10.40 4.71
C LEU A 68 -8.43 9.67 3.55
N PRO A 69 -9.06 10.40 2.61
CA PRO A 69 -9.60 9.79 1.40
C PRO A 69 -8.54 8.98 0.64
N THR A 70 -8.91 7.77 0.21
CA THR A 70 -8.04 6.90 -0.61
C THR A 70 -7.69 7.56 -1.92
N GLN A 71 -6.40 7.51 -2.28
CA GLN A 71 -5.92 7.94 -3.59
C GLN A 71 -5.94 6.72 -4.53
N GLU A 72 -6.97 6.64 -5.38
CA GLU A 72 -7.26 5.44 -6.18
C GLU A 72 -6.47 5.34 -7.51
N ILE A 73 -5.93 6.47 -7.99
CA ILE A 73 -5.10 6.52 -9.19
C ILE A 73 -3.67 6.80 -8.77
N GLY A 74 -2.80 5.83 -9.00
CA GLY A 74 -1.40 5.86 -8.62
C GLY A 74 -0.45 6.03 -9.80
N LYS A 75 0.79 5.60 -9.57
CA LYS A 75 1.86 5.53 -10.56
C LYS A 75 1.94 4.09 -11.08
N ALA A 76 1.38 3.84 -12.27
CA ALA A 76 1.21 2.50 -12.84
C ALA A 76 1.71 2.41 -14.30
N ASN A 77 2.77 3.15 -14.64
CA ASN A 77 3.26 3.20 -16.02
C ASN A 77 3.95 1.90 -16.45
N GLU A 78 4.35 1.04 -15.51
CA GLU A 78 4.78 -0.33 -15.73
C GLU A 78 3.65 -1.17 -16.37
N HIS A 79 2.38 -0.78 -16.21
CA HIS A 79 1.21 -1.43 -16.81
C HIS A 79 0.74 -0.75 -18.12
N VAL A 80 1.63 -0.05 -18.84
CA VAL A 80 1.30 0.73 -20.06
C VAL A 80 0.56 -0.06 -21.16
N TYR A 81 0.74 -1.38 -21.25
CA TYR A 81 0.05 -2.25 -22.22
C TYR A 81 -1.18 -2.96 -21.64
N GLY A 82 -1.60 -2.62 -20.43
CA GLY A 82 -2.80 -3.14 -19.78
C GLY A 82 -4.01 -2.23 -20.00
N PRO A 83 -4.98 -2.60 -20.87
CA PRO A 83 -6.13 -1.75 -21.17
C PRO A 83 -6.95 -1.41 -19.93
N GLY A 84 -7.33 -0.14 -19.79
CA GLY A 84 -8.09 0.37 -18.64
C GLY A 84 -7.24 0.86 -17.47
N THR A 85 -5.92 0.62 -17.49
CA THR A 85 -4.98 1.20 -16.50
C THR A 85 -5.06 2.72 -16.52
N LEU A 86 -5.24 3.33 -15.35
CA LEU A 86 -5.16 4.76 -15.13
C LEU A 86 -3.89 5.05 -14.34
N SER A 87 -2.94 5.75 -14.96
CA SER A 87 -1.68 6.15 -14.32
C SER A 87 -1.51 7.66 -14.41
N LEU A 88 -1.17 8.27 -13.28
CA LEU A 88 -0.68 9.65 -13.24
C LEU A 88 0.84 9.67 -13.36
N SER A 89 1.39 10.80 -13.78
CA SER A 89 2.83 11.02 -13.81
C SER A 89 3.38 11.26 -12.41
N ALA A 90 4.68 10.98 -12.22
CA ALA A 90 5.34 11.12 -10.94
C ALA A 90 5.27 12.56 -10.40
N ASP A 91 5.47 13.56 -11.26
CA ASP A 91 5.42 14.98 -10.88
C ASP A 91 4.04 15.41 -10.37
N LEU A 92 2.96 14.94 -11.00
CA LEU A 92 1.59 15.21 -10.56
C LEU A 92 1.29 14.56 -9.21
N LEU A 93 1.69 13.29 -9.03
CA LEU A 93 1.46 12.57 -7.79
C LEU A 93 2.25 13.15 -6.61
N ILE A 94 3.53 13.50 -6.83
CA ILE A 94 4.36 14.18 -5.83
C ILE A 94 3.70 15.49 -5.41
N ALA A 95 3.27 16.32 -6.37
CA ALA A 95 2.62 17.58 -6.09
C ALA A 95 1.30 17.39 -5.32
N ALA A 96 0.43 16.49 -5.78
CA ALA A 96 -0.88 16.25 -5.19
C ALA A 96 -0.79 15.70 -3.76
N TRP A 97 0.01 14.64 -3.55
CA TRP A 97 0.11 14.02 -2.23
C TRP A 97 0.87 14.88 -1.22
N THR A 98 1.85 15.68 -1.68
CA THR A 98 2.48 16.70 -0.82
C THR A 98 1.47 17.77 -0.42
N ALA A 99 0.61 18.22 -1.34
CA ALA A 99 -0.43 19.20 -1.03
C ALA A 99 -1.45 18.66 -0.01
N ILE A 100 -1.82 17.37 -0.10
CA ILE A 100 -2.67 16.72 0.90
C ILE A 100 -1.98 16.70 2.27
N GLY A 101 -0.73 16.25 2.33
CA GLY A 101 0.02 16.23 3.59
C GLY A 101 0.26 17.63 4.18
N ALA A 102 0.42 18.65 3.35
CA ALA A 102 0.49 20.05 3.78
C ALA A 102 -0.82 20.47 4.49
N LYS A 103 -1.99 20.07 3.98
CA LYS A 103 -3.28 20.34 4.65
C LYS A 103 -3.45 19.60 5.96
N VAL A 104 -2.89 18.40 6.08
CA VAL A 104 -2.80 17.70 7.38
C VAL A 104 -1.96 18.52 8.38
N ALA A 105 -0.82 19.06 7.94
CA ALA A 105 0.03 19.91 8.77
C ALA A 105 -0.66 21.23 9.17
N GLU A 106 -1.36 21.87 8.23
CA GLU A 106 -2.13 23.10 8.49
C GLU A 106 -3.27 22.88 9.50
N ALA A 107 -3.86 21.68 9.52
CA ALA A 107 -4.84 21.27 10.54
C ALA A 107 -4.20 20.97 11.91
N GLY A 108 -2.89 21.11 12.05
CA GLY A 108 -2.16 20.98 13.31
C GLY A 108 -1.56 19.61 13.58
N LEU A 109 -1.82 18.59 12.76
CA LEU A 109 -1.24 17.27 12.96
C LEU A 109 0.20 17.20 12.45
N ARG A 110 1.06 16.51 13.19
CA ARG A 110 2.50 16.42 12.88
C ARG A 110 2.97 15.01 12.53
N LYS A 111 2.10 14.01 12.64
CA LYS A 111 2.39 12.60 12.34
C LYS A 111 1.53 12.11 11.18
N LEU A 112 2.17 11.57 10.15
CA LEU A 112 1.53 11.02 8.96
C LEU A 112 2.09 9.64 8.63
N VAL A 113 1.22 8.69 8.36
CA VAL A 113 1.59 7.40 7.77
C VAL A 113 0.98 7.30 6.38
N ILE A 114 1.81 7.17 5.37
CA ILE A 114 1.39 6.85 4.00
C ILE A 114 1.40 5.33 3.90
N VAL A 115 0.24 4.72 3.65
CA VAL A 115 0.08 3.27 3.53
C VAL A 115 -0.38 2.91 2.13
N ASN A 116 0.33 1.97 1.51
CA ASN A 116 0.24 1.69 0.09
C ASN A 116 -0.21 0.24 -0.19
N SER A 117 -0.96 0.05 -1.27
CA SER A 117 -1.30 -1.27 -1.84
C SER A 117 -0.65 -1.56 -3.20
N HIS A 118 0.07 -0.60 -3.82
CA HIS A 118 0.62 -0.74 -5.17
C HIS A 118 2.14 -0.51 -5.26
N GLY A 119 2.91 -1.45 -5.84
CA GLY A 119 4.36 -1.36 -5.96
C GLY A 119 4.91 -0.08 -6.60
N GLY A 120 4.29 0.41 -7.68
CA GLY A 120 4.77 1.57 -8.45
C GLY A 120 4.74 2.92 -7.70
N ASN A 121 4.02 2.99 -6.58
CA ASN A 121 3.93 4.18 -5.75
C ASN A 121 5.13 4.37 -4.79
N VAL A 122 5.96 3.34 -4.58
CA VAL A 122 6.96 3.30 -3.49
C VAL A 122 7.97 4.45 -3.54
N ASP A 123 8.51 4.75 -4.72
CA ASP A 123 9.49 5.84 -4.87
C ASP A 123 8.83 7.21 -4.68
N ILE A 124 7.60 7.36 -5.16
CA ILE A 124 6.82 8.59 -5.05
C ILE A 124 6.53 8.91 -3.57
N MET A 125 6.06 7.92 -2.80
CA MET A 125 5.76 8.13 -1.38
C MET A 125 7.01 8.47 -0.56
N SER A 126 8.19 7.97 -0.96
CA SER A 126 9.47 8.32 -0.33
C SER A 126 9.83 9.80 -0.52
N ILE A 127 9.66 10.30 -1.75
CA ILE A 127 9.87 11.72 -2.08
C ILE A 127 8.87 12.59 -1.28
N VAL A 128 7.58 12.26 -1.33
CA VAL A 128 6.53 13.00 -0.60
C VAL A 128 6.82 13.04 0.90
N GLY A 129 7.19 11.91 1.51
CA GLY A 129 7.54 11.87 2.93
C GLY A 129 8.70 12.80 3.29
N ARG A 130 9.73 12.88 2.43
CA ARG A 130 10.85 13.81 2.62
C ARG A 130 10.44 15.26 2.44
N GLU A 131 9.62 15.59 1.44
CA GLU A 131 9.12 16.94 1.22
C GLU A 131 8.31 17.44 2.41
N LEU A 132 7.40 16.62 2.95
CA LEU A 132 6.62 16.96 4.13
C LEU A 132 7.48 17.11 5.38
N ARG A 133 8.51 16.26 5.53
CA ARG A 133 9.50 16.41 6.61
C ARG A 133 10.21 17.76 6.54
N VAL A 134 10.69 18.15 5.36
CA VAL A 134 11.47 19.38 5.14
C VAL A 134 10.59 20.62 5.28
N ARG A 135 9.43 20.65 4.61
CA ARG A 135 8.57 21.84 4.53
C ARG A 135 7.69 22.05 5.75
N HIS A 136 7.26 20.98 6.41
CA HIS A 136 6.25 21.02 7.48
C HIS A 136 6.73 20.42 8.81
N LYS A 137 8.02 20.03 8.92
CA LYS A 137 8.61 19.46 10.13
C LYS A 137 7.82 18.25 10.67
N MET A 138 7.12 17.51 9.80
CA MET A 138 6.31 16.35 10.19
C MET A 138 7.19 15.12 10.46
N ALA A 139 6.69 14.17 11.26
CA ALA A 139 7.12 12.78 11.22
C ALA A 139 6.29 12.07 10.16
N VAL A 140 6.94 11.61 9.08
CA VAL A 140 6.25 10.89 8.01
C VAL A 140 6.85 9.51 7.86
N VAL A 141 6.01 8.49 7.89
CA VAL A 141 6.38 7.10 7.65
C VAL A 141 5.68 6.63 6.38
N SER A 142 6.42 5.95 5.51
CA SER A 142 5.90 5.37 4.28
C SER A 142 6.01 3.86 4.35
N THR A 143 4.89 3.16 4.21
CA THR A 143 4.80 1.70 4.26
C THR A 143 3.83 1.16 3.21
N GLN A 144 3.75 -0.16 3.09
CA GLN A 144 2.79 -0.87 2.26
C GLN A 144 2.32 -2.12 3.02
N TRP A 145 1.10 -2.58 2.77
CA TRP A 145 0.51 -3.71 3.52
C TRP A 145 1.40 -4.97 3.49
N SER A 146 1.99 -5.27 2.32
CA SER A 146 2.86 -6.42 2.13
C SER A 146 4.18 -6.38 2.91
N ARG A 147 4.64 -5.21 3.42
CA ARG A 147 5.86 -5.11 4.25
C ARG A 147 5.70 -5.77 5.62
N PHE A 148 4.48 -6.02 6.08
CA PHE A 148 4.24 -6.77 7.30
C PHE A 148 4.31 -8.29 7.10
N GLY A 149 4.52 -8.75 5.86
CA GLY A 149 4.66 -10.15 5.52
C GLY A 149 3.33 -10.91 5.46
N ASN A 150 3.45 -12.23 5.53
CA ASN A 150 2.36 -13.19 5.49
C ASN A 150 2.46 -14.12 6.71
N PRO A 151 1.36 -14.75 7.15
CA PRO A 151 1.43 -15.80 8.16
C PRO A 151 2.45 -16.89 7.77
N GLU A 152 3.21 -17.39 8.75
CA GLU A 152 4.26 -18.37 8.52
C GLU A 152 3.72 -19.63 7.80
N GLY A 153 4.45 -20.09 6.78
CA GLY A 153 4.08 -21.26 5.98
C GLY A 153 2.84 -21.09 5.08
N MET A 154 2.20 -19.91 5.06
CA MET A 154 0.99 -19.67 4.28
C MET A 154 1.27 -19.53 2.78
N ILE A 155 2.37 -18.86 2.45
CA ILE A 155 2.84 -18.58 1.09
C ILE A 155 4.19 -19.24 0.91
N SER A 156 4.38 -19.91 -0.23
CA SER A 156 5.63 -20.64 -0.50
C SER A 156 6.82 -19.69 -0.65
N ASP A 157 8.03 -20.18 -0.37
CA ASP A 157 9.27 -19.41 -0.59
C ASP A 157 9.47 -19.01 -2.06
N HIS A 158 8.97 -19.82 -2.99
CA HIS A 158 9.00 -19.52 -4.42
C HIS A 158 8.10 -18.32 -4.72
N GLU A 159 6.84 -18.36 -4.27
CA GLU A 159 5.89 -17.26 -4.48
C GLU A 159 6.36 -15.98 -3.76
N ASN A 160 6.85 -16.06 -2.52
CA ASN A 160 7.41 -14.89 -1.82
C ASN A 160 8.61 -14.26 -2.55
N ARG A 161 9.33 -15.04 -3.37
CA ARG A 161 10.51 -14.58 -4.10
C ARG A 161 10.19 -14.08 -5.50
N TYR A 162 9.27 -14.72 -6.20
CA TYR A 162 9.04 -14.52 -7.63
C TYR A 162 7.63 -14.07 -7.98
N GLY A 163 6.67 -14.20 -7.07
CA GLY A 163 5.36 -13.56 -7.15
C GLY A 163 5.51 -12.08 -6.85
N ILE A 164 5.14 -11.23 -7.81
CA ILE A 164 5.32 -9.78 -7.72
C ILE A 164 3.99 -9.07 -7.91
N HIS A 165 3.11 -9.57 -8.79
CA HIS A 165 1.93 -8.86 -9.27
C HIS A 165 0.82 -9.83 -9.65
N GLY A 166 -0.38 -9.66 -9.11
CA GLY A 166 -1.57 -10.50 -9.30
C GLY A 166 -1.41 -11.98 -8.95
N GLY A 167 -0.37 -12.33 -8.20
CA GLY A 167 -0.06 -13.69 -7.77
C GLY A 167 -0.98 -14.22 -6.68
N GLU A 168 -0.48 -15.18 -5.91
CA GLU A 168 -1.24 -15.91 -4.90
C GLU A 168 -1.80 -14.97 -3.82
N VAL A 169 -0.99 -14.05 -3.32
CA VAL A 169 -1.34 -13.13 -2.21
C VAL A 169 -2.49 -12.21 -2.59
N GLU A 170 -2.38 -11.49 -3.70
CA GLU A 170 -3.41 -10.55 -4.14
C GLU A 170 -4.68 -11.25 -4.58
N THR A 171 -4.56 -12.39 -5.26
CA THR A 171 -5.71 -13.23 -5.61
C THR A 171 -6.44 -13.70 -4.36
N SER A 172 -5.70 -14.11 -3.32
CA SER A 172 -6.25 -14.48 -2.03
C SER A 172 -6.98 -13.33 -1.33
N LEU A 173 -6.36 -12.15 -1.26
CA LEU A 173 -6.97 -10.96 -0.67
C LEU A 173 -8.25 -10.57 -1.43
N MET A 174 -8.23 -10.60 -2.76
CA MET A 174 -9.40 -10.30 -3.58
C MET A 174 -10.53 -11.32 -3.42
N LEU A 175 -10.22 -12.60 -3.27
CA LEU A 175 -11.21 -13.63 -2.94
C LEU A 175 -11.84 -13.42 -1.56
N HIS A 176 -11.12 -12.81 -0.63
CA HIS A 176 -11.67 -12.45 0.69
C HIS A 176 -12.52 -11.19 0.63
N PHE A 177 -12.05 -10.13 -0.04
CA PHE A 177 -12.72 -8.83 -0.02
C PHE A 177 -13.84 -8.70 -1.06
N ARG A 178 -13.60 -9.14 -2.29
CA ARG A 178 -14.47 -8.94 -3.46
C ARG A 178 -14.51 -10.19 -4.36
N PRO A 179 -14.90 -11.37 -3.82
CA PRO A 179 -14.85 -12.64 -4.55
C PRO A 179 -15.62 -12.63 -5.88
N GLU A 180 -16.68 -11.83 -5.98
CA GLU A 180 -17.51 -11.71 -7.16
C GLU A 180 -16.79 -11.08 -8.37
N LEU A 181 -15.67 -10.40 -8.13
CA LEU A 181 -14.84 -9.80 -9.18
C LEU A 181 -13.70 -10.71 -9.65
N VAL A 182 -13.45 -11.83 -8.96
CA VAL A 182 -12.34 -12.73 -9.26
C VAL A 182 -12.78 -13.84 -10.21
N ARG A 183 -12.09 -13.96 -11.35
CA ARG A 183 -12.33 -15.01 -12.34
C ARG A 183 -11.35 -16.16 -12.13
N MET A 184 -11.58 -16.98 -11.11
CA MET A 184 -10.68 -18.10 -10.77
C MET A 184 -10.48 -19.12 -11.88
N ASN A 185 -11.41 -19.23 -12.83
CA ASN A 185 -11.22 -20.07 -14.03
C ASN A 185 -10.16 -19.54 -15.01
N LYS A 186 -9.63 -18.34 -14.78
CA LYS A 186 -8.51 -17.72 -15.51
C LYS A 186 -7.27 -17.53 -14.62
N ALA A 187 -7.34 -17.95 -13.36
CA ALA A 187 -6.21 -17.87 -12.43
C ALA A 187 -5.28 -19.05 -12.72
N GLU A 188 -4.08 -18.74 -13.19
CA GLU A 188 -3.06 -19.70 -13.60
C GLU A 188 -1.75 -19.43 -12.87
N ASN A 189 -0.73 -20.25 -13.11
CA ASN A 189 0.62 -19.93 -12.70
C ASN A 189 1.32 -19.08 -13.77
N PHE A 190 1.44 -17.78 -13.52
CA PHE A 190 2.11 -16.84 -14.40
C PHE A 190 3.60 -16.76 -14.04
N VAL A 191 4.38 -17.69 -14.58
CA VAL A 191 5.83 -17.83 -14.29
C VAL A 191 6.57 -16.51 -14.53
N SER A 192 7.41 -16.12 -13.57
CA SER A 192 8.13 -14.86 -13.58
C SER A 192 9.45 -14.96 -14.33
N LYS A 193 9.73 -14.02 -15.25
CA LYS A 193 11.06 -13.91 -15.89
C LYS A 193 12.18 -13.63 -14.88
N ALA A 194 11.86 -13.21 -13.66
CA ALA A 194 12.84 -13.09 -12.57
C ALA A 194 13.59 -14.40 -12.30
N GLU A 195 12.92 -15.54 -12.45
CA GLU A 195 13.53 -16.88 -12.31
C GLU A 195 14.63 -17.07 -13.36
N TRP A 196 14.32 -16.79 -14.62
CA TRP A 196 15.28 -16.84 -15.73
C TRP A 196 16.45 -15.88 -15.55
N MET A 197 16.18 -14.66 -15.03
CA MET A 197 17.22 -13.67 -14.73
C MET A 197 18.16 -14.18 -13.64
N LYS A 198 17.62 -14.83 -12.59
CA LYS A 198 18.41 -15.34 -11.47
C LYS A 198 19.37 -16.45 -11.87
N GLU A 199 18.98 -17.29 -12.84
CA GLU A 199 19.85 -18.33 -13.39
C GLU A 199 21.04 -17.78 -14.21
N ARG A 200 20.94 -16.53 -14.69
CA ARG A 200 21.86 -15.97 -15.69
C ARG A 200 22.58 -14.70 -15.25
N SER A 201 22.25 -14.17 -14.07
CA SER A 201 22.87 -12.98 -13.52
C SER A 201 23.07 -13.12 -12.02
N ASP A 202 24.27 -12.75 -11.58
CA ASP A 202 24.58 -12.67 -10.16
C ASP A 202 23.84 -11.52 -9.46
N PHE A 203 23.55 -10.44 -10.21
CA PHE A 203 23.05 -9.17 -9.65
C PHE A 203 21.72 -8.71 -10.22
N LEU A 204 21.48 -8.82 -11.52
CA LEU A 204 20.31 -8.22 -12.16
C LEU A 204 19.02 -8.97 -11.77
N GLN A 205 18.06 -8.22 -11.24
CA GLN A 205 16.71 -8.68 -10.86
C GLN A 205 15.70 -7.56 -11.15
N PRO A 206 14.38 -7.84 -11.21
CA PRO A 206 13.38 -6.79 -11.33
C PRO A 206 13.16 -6.01 -10.03
N LEU A 207 13.56 -6.58 -8.89
CA LEU A 207 13.39 -6.01 -7.56
C LEU A 207 14.75 -5.74 -6.89
N PRO A 208 14.80 -4.91 -5.82
CA PRO A 208 16.04 -4.58 -5.12
C PRO A 208 16.83 -5.82 -4.67
N PRO A 209 18.16 -5.72 -4.49
CA PRO A 209 18.94 -4.48 -4.38
C PRO A 209 19.46 -3.89 -5.70
N HIS A 210 19.51 -4.66 -6.80
CA HIS A 210 20.00 -4.19 -8.10
C HIS A 210 18.90 -4.36 -9.17
N SER A 211 17.89 -3.49 -9.06
CA SER A 211 16.70 -3.55 -9.92
C SER A 211 17.00 -3.07 -11.35
N LEU A 212 16.69 -3.90 -12.33
CA LEU A 212 16.50 -3.49 -13.72
C LEU A 212 15.13 -2.81 -13.83
N ALA A 213 15.01 -1.69 -14.54
CA ALA A 213 13.70 -1.11 -14.84
C ALA A 213 12.91 -2.03 -15.79
N TRP A 214 11.63 -2.24 -15.51
CA TRP A 214 10.76 -3.16 -16.25
C TRP A 214 9.36 -2.57 -16.44
N ILE A 215 8.66 -3.06 -17.46
CA ILE A 215 7.20 -3.01 -17.56
C ILE A 215 6.63 -4.40 -17.30
N ALA A 216 5.37 -4.52 -16.88
CA ALA A 216 4.80 -5.81 -16.43
C ALA A 216 4.93 -6.92 -17.48
N HIS A 217 4.82 -6.56 -18.76
CA HIS A 217 4.95 -7.49 -19.89
C HIS A 217 6.39 -8.00 -20.11
N ASP A 218 7.41 -7.31 -19.57
CA ASP A 218 8.78 -7.85 -19.56
C ASP A 218 8.89 -9.06 -18.64
N LEU A 219 8.12 -9.10 -17.55
CA LEU A 219 8.19 -10.16 -16.55
C LEU A 219 7.30 -11.35 -16.91
N ASN A 220 6.16 -11.11 -17.56
CA ASN A 220 5.31 -12.14 -18.15
C ASN A 220 4.38 -11.54 -19.21
N PRO A 221 4.15 -12.20 -20.37
CA PRO A 221 3.27 -11.69 -21.42
C PRO A 221 1.82 -11.37 -21.02
N ALA A 222 1.32 -11.91 -19.91
CA ALA A 222 -0.02 -11.60 -19.39
C ALA A 222 -0.08 -10.31 -18.55
N GLY A 223 1.09 -9.70 -18.25
CA GLY A 223 1.20 -8.53 -17.39
C GLY A 223 0.96 -8.81 -15.91
N VAL A 224 1.20 -10.05 -15.47
CA VAL A 224 0.98 -10.59 -14.11
C VAL A 224 2.04 -11.67 -13.83
N VAL A 225 2.51 -11.80 -12.60
CA VAL A 225 3.56 -12.77 -12.20
C VAL A 225 3.33 -13.34 -10.81
N GLY A 226 3.27 -14.67 -10.73
CA GLY A 226 2.98 -15.46 -9.52
C GLY A 226 1.94 -16.56 -9.76
N ASP A 227 1.79 -17.49 -8.80
CA ASP A 227 0.83 -18.60 -8.89
C ASP A 227 -0.56 -18.21 -8.34
N ALA A 228 -1.32 -17.48 -9.16
CA ALA A 228 -2.68 -17.06 -8.83
C ALA A 228 -3.63 -18.24 -8.59
N SER A 229 -3.37 -19.41 -9.18
CA SER A 229 -4.21 -20.61 -9.04
C SER A 229 -4.27 -21.14 -7.60
N LYS A 230 -3.30 -20.76 -6.75
CA LYS A 230 -3.20 -21.15 -5.34
C LYS A 230 -3.94 -20.21 -4.39
N GLY A 231 -4.49 -19.11 -4.91
CA GLY A 231 -5.25 -18.14 -4.13
C GLY A 231 -6.53 -18.74 -3.55
N THR A 232 -6.76 -18.51 -2.25
CA THR A 232 -8.00 -18.85 -1.55
C THR A 232 -8.47 -17.70 -0.65
N ALA A 233 -9.78 -17.62 -0.40
CA ALA A 233 -10.36 -16.62 0.50
C ALA A 233 -9.84 -16.77 1.95
N GLN A 234 -9.60 -18.00 2.40
CA GLN A 234 -9.07 -18.29 3.75
C GLN A 234 -7.66 -17.73 3.92
N LYS A 235 -6.81 -17.89 2.90
CA LYS A 235 -5.48 -17.25 2.87
C LYS A 235 -5.62 -15.72 2.90
N GLY A 236 -6.55 -15.16 2.12
CA GLY A 236 -6.83 -13.72 2.11
C GLY A 236 -7.21 -13.16 3.47
N GLU A 237 -8.13 -13.82 4.17
CA GLU A 237 -8.53 -13.44 5.53
C GLU A 237 -7.34 -13.48 6.50
N ALA A 238 -6.53 -14.55 6.45
CA ALA A 238 -5.38 -14.71 7.33
C ALA A 238 -4.28 -13.67 7.06
N ILE A 239 -3.99 -13.40 5.78
CA ILE A 239 -3.02 -12.36 5.36
C ILE A 239 -3.50 -10.98 5.79
N CYS A 240 -4.78 -10.66 5.54
CA CYS A 240 -5.39 -9.40 5.95
C CYS A 240 -5.23 -9.16 7.46
N ARG A 241 -5.62 -10.12 8.30
CA ARG A 241 -5.47 -10.01 9.75
C ARG A 241 -4.02 -9.82 10.19
N HIS A 242 -3.10 -10.55 9.58
CA HIS A 242 -1.67 -10.47 9.88
C HIS A 242 -1.10 -9.09 9.55
N GLN A 243 -1.39 -8.58 8.35
CA GLN A 243 -0.87 -7.30 7.89
C GLN A 243 -1.50 -6.11 8.65
N VAL A 244 -2.81 -6.17 8.94
CA VAL A 244 -3.48 -5.15 9.77
C VAL A 244 -2.93 -5.16 11.20
N TYR A 245 -2.64 -6.32 11.78
CA TYR A 245 -1.99 -6.40 13.07
C TYR A 245 -0.62 -5.71 13.06
N GLY A 246 0.22 -6.00 12.05
CA GLY A 246 1.52 -5.34 11.87
C GLY A 246 1.38 -3.82 11.71
N PHE A 247 0.39 -3.36 10.93
CA PHE A 247 0.11 -1.94 10.76
C PHE A 247 -0.29 -1.25 12.06
N ILE A 248 -1.11 -1.91 12.91
CA ILE A 248 -1.46 -1.40 14.23
C ILE A 248 -0.21 -1.25 15.12
N GLN A 249 0.74 -2.19 15.06
CA GLN A 249 2.02 -2.06 15.79
C GLN A 249 2.83 -0.87 15.27
N LEU A 250 2.92 -0.69 13.95
CA LEU A 250 3.58 0.49 13.38
C LEU A 250 2.94 1.80 13.85
N LEU A 251 1.61 1.87 13.92
CA LEU A 251 0.92 3.06 14.43
C LEU A 251 1.26 3.34 15.90
N ARG A 252 1.48 2.30 16.73
CA ARG A 252 1.99 2.48 18.10
C ARG A 252 3.41 3.03 18.12
N ASP A 253 4.30 2.49 17.30
CA ASP A 253 5.66 3.01 17.16
C ASP A 253 5.66 4.49 16.75
N VAL A 254 4.80 4.87 15.80
CA VAL A 254 4.64 6.27 15.36
C VAL A 254 4.05 7.15 16.46
N ARG A 255 3.05 6.66 17.21
CA ARG A 255 2.50 7.38 18.37
C ARG A 255 3.60 7.63 19.41
N ASP A 256 4.42 6.63 19.69
CA ASP A 256 5.43 6.69 20.75
C ASP A 256 6.72 7.40 20.32
N TYR A 257 6.95 7.57 19.01
CA TYR A 257 8.08 8.34 18.49
C TYR A 257 7.94 9.83 18.86
N PRO A 258 8.83 10.38 19.71
CA PRO A 258 8.69 11.74 20.18
C PRO A 258 9.09 12.72 19.08
N LEU A 259 8.26 13.75 18.82
CA LEU A 259 8.58 14.76 17.81
C LEU A 259 9.84 15.57 18.14
N SER A 260 10.25 15.62 19.42
CA SER A 260 11.51 16.22 19.86
C SER A 260 12.76 15.46 19.38
N ALA A 261 12.63 14.18 19.00
CA ALA A 261 13.73 13.44 18.37
C ALA A 261 13.98 13.90 16.92
N LEU A 262 13.05 14.66 16.33
CA LEU A 262 13.23 15.24 15.01
C LEU A 262 13.98 16.56 15.10
N TYR A 263 15.12 16.64 14.43
CA TYR A 263 15.87 17.90 14.34
C TYR A 263 15.00 19.03 13.77
N SER A 264 14.86 20.10 14.54
CA SER A 264 14.27 21.37 14.11
C SER A 264 15.26 22.46 14.49
N PRO A 265 15.74 23.28 13.53
CA PRO A 265 16.54 24.44 13.91
C PRO A 265 15.67 25.38 14.75
N GLU A 266 16.28 25.94 15.81
CA GLU A 266 15.70 26.98 16.67
C GLU A 266 15.23 28.19 15.86
#